data_AF-A0A8J6YG19-F1
#
_entry.id   AF-A0A8J6YG19-F1
#
_cell.length_a   1.000
_cell.length_b   1.000
_cell.length_c   1.000
_cell.angle_alpha   90.00
_cell.angle_beta   90.00
_cell.angle_gamma   90.00
#
_symmetry.space_group_name_H-M   'P 1'
#
loop_
_entity.id
_entity.type
_entity.pdbx_description
1 polymer ?
#
loop_
_entity_poly.entity_id
_entity_poly.type
_entity_poly.pdbx_seq_one_letter_code
_entity_poly.pdbx_strand_id
1 'polypeptide(L)'
;MSGGAGRSCARGVGRRCVLSGGRLLVIDIGSELRTLCEAQLRGTWQVPAELVRLALRLSAEEVSVDPRRGGVTVRWRDAVIEEGALQDLRSALDKRCATDERQRAIGALEASGMEALLWAAGLHGARLWVECGGHTARLRFEHRDGGRPKLVEGPKDRGRAGVEIRWSCARFDRKRALAWLRAATRFTNAKVSVDGRQAPLGFPGGLYHISLDEPLPCRLGLTNAGEEPVLWLLKDGVVAARAGVPGYPPFEAAVELAGLVPRGASSADLRRAVTPFLPELVDRAVWMMVEVAGRMPHMAEAPRHRLTILLLRAARRAPRDREVCRLPLIPTAAGGERRLSVEEIGSLAERRGGILPAVDPEAAIDDSLAEPDSTLVASAETCGLLSELTTVRFQMPVPLEHGLGDRIVRRFRRAAAAAARRLRGFLGSTPVPVSELRTRERKLLAALRAADPSGEVELCHGTGGVRRTSRGIVIPRDNPVVAAGAVCVEEDPSWVYPLLLALGTGEPQSQDLRKRWRTACLDPPPQPGAAG
;
A
#
# COMPACT_ATOMS: atom_id res chain seq x y z
N MET A 1 -31.17 82.21 -41.04
CA MET A 1 -30.14 81.25 -40.58
C MET A 1 -30.72 80.46 -39.41
N SER A 2 -30.54 79.13 -39.45
CA SER A 2 -30.76 78.14 -38.37
C SER A 2 -32.19 77.68 -38.04
N GLY A 3 -32.29 76.35 -37.83
CA GLY A 3 -33.39 75.59 -37.22
C GLY A 3 -34.39 75.00 -38.24
N GLY A 4 -34.70 73.71 -38.33
CA GLY A 4 -34.37 72.51 -37.55
C GLY A 4 -35.41 71.46 -37.95
N ALA A 5 -35.01 70.24 -38.32
CA ALA A 5 -35.95 69.16 -38.64
C ALA A 5 -35.36 67.79 -38.25
N GLY A 6 -35.73 67.33 -37.05
CA GLY A 6 -35.44 65.98 -36.55
C GLY A 6 -36.57 65.02 -36.89
N ARG A 7 -36.22 63.86 -37.47
CA ARG A 7 -37.08 62.75 -37.87
C ARG A 7 -37.40 61.84 -36.68
N SER A 8 -38.62 61.29 -36.64
CA SER A 8 -39.06 60.27 -35.69
C SER A 8 -39.77 59.11 -36.42
N CYS A 9 -39.32 57.90 -36.07
CA CYS A 9 -40.04 56.63 -35.93
C CYS A 9 -40.83 55.98 -37.08
N ALA A 10 -40.29 54.84 -37.57
CA ALA A 10 -41.06 53.60 -37.75
C ALA A 10 -40.09 52.39 -37.77
N ARG A 11 -40.09 51.56 -36.70
CA ARG A 11 -39.42 50.24 -36.67
C ARG A 11 -40.45 49.14 -36.88
N GLY A 12 -40.13 48.24 -37.81
CA GLY A 12 -40.97 47.11 -38.22
C GLY A 12 -40.92 45.91 -37.27
N VAL A 13 -42.12 45.33 -37.09
CA VAL A 13 -42.48 43.90 -37.13
C VAL A 13 -41.48 42.89 -36.54
N GLY A 14 -41.77 42.44 -35.32
CA GLY A 14 -41.09 41.33 -34.67
C GLY A 14 -41.44 39.96 -35.27
N ARG A 15 -40.42 39.22 -35.70
CA ARG A 15 -40.48 37.76 -35.84
C ARG A 15 -40.27 37.13 -34.46
N ARG A 16 -41.30 36.50 -33.91
CA ARG A 16 -41.17 35.63 -32.74
C ARG A 16 -40.41 34.37 -33.16
N CYS A 17 -39.15 34.25 -32.74
CA CYS A 17 -38.49 32.96 -32.64
C CYS A 17 -39.16 32.17 -31.51
N VAL A 18 -39.98 31.20 -31.86
CA VAL A 18 -40.38 30.14 -30.92
C VAL A 18 -39.16 29.26 -30.69
N LEU A 19 -38.39 29.55 -29.64
CA LEU A 19 -37.36 28.65 -29.14
C LEU A 19 -38.08 27.41 -28.58
N SER A 20 -38.07 26.31 -29.33
CA SER A 20 -38.44 25.00 -28.81
C SER A 20 -37.51 24.64 -27.65
N GLY A 21 -38.03 24.74 -26.42
CA GLY A 21 -37.32 24.45 -25.17
C GLY A 21 -36.87 22.99 -24.97
N GLY A 22 -37.03 22.12 -25.97
CA GLY A 22 -36.66 20.70 -25.91
C GLY A 22 -35.20 20.37 -26.27
N ARG A 23 -34.36 21.36 -26.61
CA ARG A 23 -32.95 21.14 -27.04
C ARG A 23 -31.88 21.61 -26.05
N LEU A 24 -32.25 22.17 -24.91
CA LEU A 24 -31.31 22.78 -23.96
C LEU A 24 -30.68 21.79 -22.95
N LEU A 25 -31.06 20.51 -22.98
CA LEU A 25 -30.52 19.47 -22.10
C LEU A 25 -30.12 18.20 -22.90
N VAL A 26 -29.58 18.36 -24.11
CA VAL A 26 -28.99 17.20 -24.80
C VAL A 26 -27.69 16.86 -24.11
N ILE A 27 -27.75 15.85 -23.26
CA ILE A 27 -26.61 15.26 -22.59
C ILE A 27 -25.61 14.75 -23.63
N ASP A 28 -24.40 15.32 -23.64
CA ASP A 28 -23.30 14.76 -24.41
C ASP A 28 -22.77 13.51 -23.71
N ILE A 29 -23.32 12.34 -24.09
CA ILE A 29 -22.89 11.03 -23.58
C ILE A 29 -21.38 10.84 -23.78
N GLY A 30 -20.75 11.45 -24.79
CA GLY A 30 -19.30 11.35 -24.95
C GLY A 30 -18.54 12.03 -23.81
N SER A 31 -19.04 13.16 -23.32
CA SER A 31 -18.50 13.84 -22.14
C SER A 31 -18.83 13.09 -20.85
N GLU A 32 -20.06 12.56 -20.71
CA GLU A 32 -20.40 11.73 -19.56
C GLU A 32 -19.58 10.47 -19.47
N LEU A 33 -19.35 9.79 -20.60
CA LEU A 33 -18.55 8.58 -20.66
C LEU A 33 -17.11 8.86 -20.20
N ARG A 34 -16.53 10.00 -20.62
CA ARG A 34 -15.21 10.42 -20.14
C ARG A 34 -15.21 10.65 -18.64
N THR A 35 -16.18 11.41 -18.13
CA THR A 35 -16.34 11.68 -16.70
C THR A 35 -16.49 10.38 -15.91
N LEU A 36 -17.28 9.43 -16.41
CA LEU A 36 -17.45 8.10 -15.83
C LEU A 36 -16.11 7.35 -15.78
N CYS A 37 -15.38 7.29 -16.89
CA CYS A 37 -14.08 6.62 -16.96
C CYS A 37 -13.06 7.24 -16.00
N GLU A 38 -13.01 8.58 -15.91
CA GLU A 38 -12.11 9.31 -15.02
C GLU A 38 -12.52 9.23 -13.54
N ALA A 39 -13.81 9.08 -13.25
CA ALA A 39 -14.31 8.88 -11.90
C ALA A 39 -14.05 7.46 -11.38
N GLN A 40 -14.19 6.45 -12.24
CA GLN A 40 -13.96 5.04 -11.87
C GLN A 40 -12.47 4.68 -11.86
N LEU A 41 -11.68 5.26 -12.76
CA LEU A 41 -10.23 5.06 -12.81
C LEU A 41 -9.49 6.20 -12.12
N ARG A 42 -8.59 5.88 -11.20
CA ARG A 42 -7.61 6.82 -10.61
C ARG A 42 -6.51 7.26 -11.59
N GLY A 43 -6.64 6.89 -12.85
CA GLY A 43 -5.75 7.23 -13.95
C GLY A 43 -5.57 6.10 -14.97
N THR A 44 -5.02 6.46 -16.12
CA THR A 44 -4.72 5.58 -17.26
C THR A 44 -3.85 4.36 -16.87
N TRP A 45 -3.07 4.47 -15.80
CA TRP A 45 -2.22 3.41 -15.27
C TRP A 45 -3.00 2.21 -14.69
N GLN A 46 -4.30 2.35 -14.41
CA GLN A 46 -5.14 1.26 -13.92
C GLN A 46 -5.71 0.37 -15.03
N VAL A 47 -5.85 0.88 -16.27
CA VAL A 47 -6.48 0.16 -17.39
C VAL A 47 -5.90 -1.25 -17.60
N PRO A 48 -4.57 -1.48 -17.57
CA PRO A 48 -4.05 -2.83 -17.75
C PRO A 48 -4.53 -3.82 -16.68
N ALA A 49 -4.67 -3.39 -15.43
CA ALA A 49 -5.18 -4.24 -14.35
C ALA A 49 -6.68 -4.55 -14.53
N GLU A 50 -7.45 -3.59 -15.03
CA GLU A 50 -8.87 -3.79 -15.35
C GLU A 50 -9.08 -4.75 -16.53
N LEU A 51 -8.22 -4.69 -17.55
CA LEU A 51 -8.24 -5.65 -18.66
C LEU A 51 -7.84 -7.06 -18.21
N VAL A 52 -6.88 -7.19 -17.29
CA VAL A 52 -6.58 -8.50 -16.67
C VAL A 52 -7.75 -8.99 -15.84
N ARG A 53 -8.40 -8.11 -15.05
CA ARG A 53 -9.61 -8.48 -14.29
C ARG A 53 -10.72 -9.00 -15.21
N LEU A 54 -10.94 -8.35 -16.34
CA LEU A 54 -11.87 -8.82 -17.37
C LEU A 54 -11.51 -10.24 -17.86
N ALA A 55 -10.24 -10.48 -18.19
CA ALA A 55 -9.80 -11.81 -18.64
C ALA A 55 -10.06 -12.88 -17.56
N LEU A 56 -9.74 -12.59 -16.29
CA LEU A 56 -9.97 -13.53 -15.19
C LEU A 56 -11.46 -13.77 -14.90
N ARG A 57 -12.29 -12.74 -15.03
CA ARG A 57 -13.76 -12.86 -14.96
C ARG A 57 -14.32 -13.79 -16.03
N LEU A 58 -13.74 -13.74 -17.22
CA LEU A 58 -14.04 -14.66 -18.31
C LEU A 58 -13.39 -16.04 -18.11
N SER A 59 -12.84 -16.33 -16.93
CA SER A 59 -12.20 -17.59 -16.54
C SER A 59 -10.90 -17.89 -17.28
N ALA A 60 -10.16 -16.87 -17.73
CA ALA A 60 -8.81 -17.07 -18.26
C ALA A 60 -7.86 -17.63 -17.19
N GLU A 61 -7.24 -18.78 -17.45
CA GLU A 61 -6.25 -19.40 -16.57
C GLU A 61 -4.86 -18.76 -16.69
N GLU A 62 -4.55 -18.21 -17.87
CA GLU A 62 -3.27 -17.57 -18.17
C GLU A 62 -3.50 -16.24 -18.91
N VAL A 63 -2.86 -15.18 -18.40
CA VAL A 63 -2.93 -13.84 -18.97
C VAL A 63 -1.52 -13.28 -19.12
N SER A 64 -1.19 -12.79 -20.30
CA SER A 64 0.09 -12.13 -20.59
C SER A 64 -0.12 -10.65 -20.86
N VAL A 65 0.72 -9.81 -20.27
CA VAL A 65 0.71 -8.37 -20.47
C VAL A 65 2.08 -7.89 -20.94
N ASP A 66 2.15 -7.52 -22.21
CA ASP A 66 3.37 -7.00 -22.84
C ASP A 66 3.30 -5.48 -22.95
N PRO A 67 4.27 -4.74 -22.39
CA PRO A 67 4.29 -3.29 -22.55
C PRO A 67 4.62 -2.89 -24.00
N ARG A 68 4.01 -1.81 -24.48
CA ARG A 68 4.33 -1.16 -25.75
C ARG A 68 4.63 0.32 -25.55
N ARG A 69 5.14 0.97 -26.59
CA ARG A 69 5.29 2.44 -26.59
C ARG A 69 3.89 3.07 -26.46
N GLY A 70 3.66 3.77 -25.34
CA GLY A 70 2.39 4.44 -25.05
C GLY A 70 1.22 3.52 -24.71
N GLY A 71 1.45 2.24 -24.38
CA GLY A 71 0.36 1.31 -24.12
C GLY A 71 0.78 -0.09 -23.66
N VAL A 72 -0.14 -1.05 -23.78
CA VAL A 72 0.07 -2.47 -23.47
C VAL A 72 -0.63 -3.38 -24.48
N THR A 73 -0.23 -4.65 -24.51
CA THR A 73 -1.01 -5.73 -25.10
C THR A 73 -1.33 -6.76 -24.05
N VAL A 74 -2.61 -7.06 -23.89
CA VAL A 74 -3.11 -8.09 -22.98
C VAL A 74 -3.59 -9.26 -23.84
N ARG A 75 -3.11 -10.47 -23.55
CA ARG A 75 -3.56 -11.69 -24.23
C ARG A 75 -3.93 -12.77 -23.25
N TRP A 76 -4.96 -13.51 -23.60
CA TRP A 76 -5.33 -14.75 -22.91
C TRP A 76 -5.91 -15.74 -23.91
N ARG A 77 -6.02 -17.00 -23.48
CA ARG A 77 -6.55 -18.12 -24.27
C ARG A 77 -7.77 -18.70 -23.59
N ASP A 78 -8.50 -19.51 -24.36
CA ASP A 78 -9.57 -20.40 -23.87
C ASP A 78 -10.79 -19.69 -23.26
N ALA A 79 -10.79 -18.35 -23.25
CA ALA A 79 -11.89 -17.48 -22.90
C ALA A 79 -12.08 -16.41 -23.98
N VAL A 80 -13.33 -16.08 -24.31
CA VAL A 80 -13.68 -15.18 -25.41
C VAL A 80 -14.56 -14.03 -24.95
N ILE A 81 -14.44 -12.87 -25.60
CA ILE A 81 -15.42 -11.80 -25.48
C ILE A 81 -16.54 -12.10 -26.48
N GLU A 82 -17.76 -12.18 -26.00
CA GLU A 82 -18.94 -12.44 -26.83
C GLU A 82 -19.15 -11.32 -27.86
N GLU A 83 -19.70 -11.69 -29.02
CA GLU A 83 -19.99 -10.74 -30.10
C GLU A 83 -20.89 -9.60 -29.64
N GLY A 84 -21.92 -9.92 -28.83
CA GLY A 84 -22.85 -8.93 -28.28
C GLY A 84 -22.14 -7.81 -27.53
N ALA A 85 -21.14 -8.15 -26.70
CA ALA A 85 -20.36 -7.15 -25.96
C ALA A 85 -19.55 -6.23 -26.89
N LEU A 86 -19.02 -6.74 -28.01
CA LEU A 86 -18.32 -5.91 -29.00
C LEU A 86 -19.28 -5.04 -29.82
N GLN A 87 -20.48 -5.53 -30.09
CA GLN A 87 -21.55 -4.76 -30.72
C GLN A 87 -22.02 -3.62 -29.80
N ASP A 88 -22.25 -3.90 -28.52
CA ASP A 88 -22.60 -2.89 -27.52
C ASP A 88 -21.49 -1.85 -27.36
N LEU A 89 -20.23 -2.28 -27.31
CA LEU A 89 -19.09 -1.36 -27.29
C LEU A 89 -19.05 -0.45 -28.52
N ARG A 90 -19.34 -1.00 -29.71
CA ARG A 90 -19.46 -0.21 -30.95
C ARG A 90 -20.58 0.81 -30.84
N SER A 91 -21.78 0.40 -30.41
CA SER A 91 -22.94 1.30 -30.28
C SER A 91 -22.69 2.38 -29.24
N ALA A 92 -22.12 2.06 -28.08
CA ALA A 92 -21.80 3.04 -27.03
C ALA A 92 -20.86 4.18 -27.53
N LEU A 93 -19.91 3.83 -28.40
CA LEU A 93 -18.87 4.74 -28.90
C LEU A 93 -19.21 5.42 -30.24
N ASP A 94 -20.17 4.92 -31.03
CA ASP A 94 -20.56 5.55 -32.30
C ASP A 94 -21.43 6.80 -32.03
N LYS A 95 -20.85 7.98 -32.27
CA LYS A 95 -21.54 9.28 -32.12
C LYS A 95 -22.76 9.44 -33.05
N ARG A 96 -22.95 8.55 -34.02
CA ARG A 96 -24.11 8.54 -34.92
C ARG A 96 -25.29 7.73 -34.37
N CYS A 97 -25.07 6.87 -33.38
CA CYS A 97 -26.15 6.16 -32.70
C CYS A 97 -27.00 7.13 -31.87
N ALA A 98 -28.28 6.80 -31.72
CA ALA A 98 -29.19 7.59 -30.89
C ALA A 98 -28.75 7.56 -29.42
N THR A 99 -29.02 8.64 -28.68
CA THR A 99 -28.66 8.78 -27.24
C THR A 99 -29.13 7.56 -26.43
N ASP A 100 -30.40 7.17 -26.57
CA ASP A 100 -30.98 6.05 -25.82
C ASP A 100 -30.33 4.71 -26.18
N GLU A 101 -29.93 4.52 -27.44
CA GLU A 101 -29.22 3.31 -27.90
C GLU A 101 -27.83 3.23 -27.25
N ARG A 102 -27.11 4.36 -27.22
CA ARG A 102 -25.80 4.44 -26.58
C ARG A 102 -25.88 4.19 -25.08
N GLN A 103 -26.85 4.78 -24.39
CA GLN A 103 -27.07 4.54 -22.95
C GLN A 103 -27.45 3.09 -22.66
N ARG A 104 -28.33 2.49 -23.48
CA ARG A 104 -28.68 1.08 -23.36
C ARG A 104 -27.46 0.18 -23.53
N ALA A 105 -26.61 0.48 -24.52
CA ALA A 105 -25.37 -0.27 -24.76
C ALA A 105 -24.37 -0.13 -23.60
N ILE A 106 -24.24 1.06 -23.00
CA ILE A 106 -23.43 1.25 -21.78
C ILE A 106 -23.97 0.39 -20.64
N GLY A 107 -25.29 0.43 -20.38
CA GLY A 107 -25.93 -0.39 -19.36
C GLY A 107 -25.77 -1.90 -19.60
N ALA A 108 -25.81 -2.35 -20.86
CA ALA A 108 -25.58 -3.74 -21.23
C ALA A 108 -24.13 -4.19 -20.96
N LEU A 109 -23.14 -3.33 -21.25
CA LEU A 109 -21.74 -3.58 -20.90
C LEU A 109 -21.54 -3.66 -19.39
N GLU A 110 -22.15 -2.77 -18.61
CA GLU A 110 -22.07 -2.80 -17.15
C GLU A 110 -22.73 -4.06 -16.55
N ALA A 111 -23.91 -4.43 -17.06
CA ALA A 111 -24.63 -5.62 -16.62
C ALA A 111 -23.86 -6.92 -16.94
N SER A 112 -23.23 -6.99 -18.11
CA SER A 112 -22.42 -8.14 -18.55
C SER A 112 -21.03 -8.19 -17.92
N GLY A 113 -20.59 -7.14 -17.22
CA GLY A 113 -19.25 -7.10 -16.65
C GLY A 113 -18.17 -6.81 -17.70
N MET A 114 -18.46 -5.97 -18.69
CA MET A 114 -17.56 -5.58 -19.79
C MET A 114 -17.09 -4.13 -19.67
N GLU A 115 -17.27 -3.50 -18.50
CA GLU A 115 -16.94 -2.10 -18.23
C GLU A 115 -15.46 -1.77 -18.48
N ALA A 116 -14.55 -2.74 -18.34
CA ALA A 116 -13.14 -2.55 -18.64
C ALA A 116 -12.88 -2.19 -20.11
N LEU A 117 -13.68 -2.71 -21.05
CA LEU A 117 -13.58 -2.34 -22.48
C LEU A 117 -14.04 -0.90 -22.70
N LEU A 118 -15.12 -0.52 -22.02
CA LEU A 118 -15.67 0.82 -22.04
C LEU A 118 -14.63 1.82 -21.51
N TRP A 119 -14.01 1.54 -20.36
CA TRP A 119 -12.96 2.40 -19.79
C TRP A 119 -11.71 2.46 -20.66
N ALA A 120 -11.30 1.34 -21.26
CA ALA A 120 -10.16 1.32 -22.17
C ALA A 120 -10.40 2.17 -23.42
N ALA A 121 -11.63 2.20 -23.96
CA ALA A 121 -11.97 2.96 -25.15
C ALA A 121 -12.36 4.43 -24.88
N GLY A 122 -12.99 4.71 -23.74
CA GLY A 122 -13.60 6.01 -23.43
C GLY A 122 -12.63 7.10 -22.95
N LEU A 123 -11.39 6.75 -22.62
CA LEU A 123 -10.37 7.71 -22.18
C LEU A 123 -9.90 8.63 -23.33
N HIS A 124 -9.60 9.88 -22.99
CA HIS A 124 -9.12 10.84 -23.99
C HIS A 124 -7.78 10.41 -24.62
N GLY A 125 -7.74 10.41 -25.96
CA GLY A 125 -6.58 9.96 -26.73
C GLY A 125 -6.37 8.44 -26.71
N ALA A 126 -7.34 7.65 -26.24
CA ALA A 126 -7.26 6.20 -26.26
C ALA A 126 -7.34 5.65 -27.69
N ARG A 127 -6.63 4.54 -27.90
CA ARG A 127 -6.79 3.65 -29.05
C ARG A 127 -6.94 2.24 -28.53
N LEU A 128 -8.03 1.60 -28.91
CA LEU A 128 -8.37 0.25 -28.53
C LEU A 128 -8.49 -0.61 -29.78
N TRP A 129 -7.80 -1.73 -29.77
CA TRP A 129 -7.92 -2.78 -30.75
C TRP A 129 -8.14 -4.08 -29.99
N VAL A 130 -9.21 -4.80 -30.34
CA VAL A 130 -9.59 -6.07 -29.71
C VAL A 130 -9.75 -7.07 -30.84
N GLU A 131 -9.09 -8.20 -30.70
CA GLU A 131 -9.26 -9.32 -31.60
C GLU A 131 -9.61 -10.56 -30.80
N CYS A 132 -10.73 -11.18 -31.15
CA CYS A 132 -11.27 -12.36 -30.49
C CYS A 132 -11.36 -13.49 -31.51
N GLY A 133 -10.65 -14.59 -31.27
CA GLY A 133 -10.83 -15.84 -32.00
C GLY A 133 -11.94 -16.64 -31.33
N GLY A 134 -13.13 -16.69 -31.93
CA GLY A 134 -14.24 -17.54 -31.50
C GLY A 134 -14.28 -18.87 -32.26
N HIS A 135 -15.13 -19.81 -31.81
CA HIS A 135 -15.35 -21.08 -32.50
C HIS A 135 -16.04 -20.91 -33.86
N THR A 136 -16.78 -19.83 -34.06
CA THR A 136 -17.58 -19.56 -35.26
C THR A 136 -16.86 -18.60 -36.20
N ALA A 137 -16.35 -17.48 -35.69
CA ALA A 137 -15.67 -16.45 -36.47
C ALA A 137 -14.59 -15.72 -35.67
N ARG A 138 -13.72 -15.01 -36.38
CA ARG A 138 -12.74 -14.08 -35.78
C ARG A 138 -13.33 -12.68 -35.82
N LEU A 139 -13.50 -12.05 -34.65
CA LEU A 139 -14.03 -10.70 -34.56
C LEU A 139 -12.88 -9.72 -34.30
N ARG A 140 -12.88 -8.59 -35.02
CA ARG A 140 -11.94 -7.50 -34.82
C ARG A 140 -12.68 -6.20 -34.57
N PHE A 141 -12.47 -5.62 -33.39
CA PHE A 141 -12.94 -4.31 -33.01
C PHE A 141 -11.79 -3.30 -32.99
N GLU A 142 -11.99 -2.13 -33.60
CA GLU A 142 -11.03 -1.03 -33.61
C GLU A 142 -11.70 0.29 -33.27
N HIS A 143 -11.12 1.04 -32.33
CA HIS A 143 -11.55 2.38 -31.98
C HIS A 143 -10.35 3.29 -31.68
N ARG A 144 -10.47 4.55 -32.09
CA ARG A 144 -9.56 5.64 -31.74
C ARG A 144 -10.43 6.82 -31.31
N ASP A 145 -10.04 7.51 -30.25
CA ASP A 145 -10.74 8.70 -29.77
C ASP A 145 -10.97 9.70 -30.92
N GLY A 146 -12.20 10.21 -31.01
CA GLY A 146 -12.69 11.06 -32.10
C GLY A 146 -13.05 10.33 -33.40
N GLY A 147 -12.65 9.07 -33.57
CA GLY A 147 -12.94 8.24 -34.74
C GLY A 147 -14.21 7.39 -34.59
N ARG A 148 -14.70 6.87 -35.72
CA ARG A 148 -15.83 5.93 -35.73
C ARG A 148 -15.34 4.52 -35.32
N PRO A 149 -15.99 3.84 -34.37
CA PRO A 149 -15.65 2.46 -34.04
C PRO A 149 -15.93 1.54 -35.22
N LYS A 150 -15.07 0.54 -35.43
CA LYS A 150 -15.21 -0.46 -36.49
C LYS A 150 -15.27 -1.84 -35.87
N LEU A 151 -16.22 -2.65 -36.31
CA LEU A 151 -16.31 -4.07 -35.99
C LEU A 151 -16.33 -4.83 -37.31
N VAL A 152 -15.35 -5.71 -37.50
CA VAL A 152 -15.17 -6.49 -38.72
C VAL A 152 -15.13 -7.96 -38.34
N GLU A 153 -15.90 -8.76 -39.06
CA GLU A 153 -15.85 -10.22 -38.99
C GLU A 153 -14.84 -10.74 -40.02
N GLY A 154 -13.93 -11.59 -39.57
CA GLY A 154 -12.91 -12.23 -40.38
C GLY A 154 -13.15 -13.74 -40.48
N PRO A 155 -12.46 -14.41 -41.42
CA PRO A 155 -12.57 -15.85 -41.58
C PRO A 155 -12.19 -16.57 -40.28
N LYS A 156 -12.86 -17.70 -40.03
CA LYS A 156 -12.59 -18.57 -38.88
C LYS A 156 -11.11 -18.94 -38.82
N ASP A 157 -10.49 -18.63 -37.70
CA ASP A 157 -9.12 -19.04 -37.43
C ASP A 157 -9.12 -20.53 -37.03
N ARG A 158 -8.23 -21.33 -37.62
CA ARG A 158 -8.03 -22.73 -37.19
C ARG A 158 -7.20 -22.82 -35.89
N GLY A 159 -6.66 -21.69 -35.42
CA GLY A 159 -5.98 -21.58 -34.13
C GLY A 159 -6.91 -21.75 -32.92
N ARG A 160 -6.30 -21.83 -31.72
CA ARG A 160 -7.04 -21.87 -30.45
C ARG A 160 -7.77 -20.56 -30.21
N ALA A 161 -8.97 -20.65 -29.62
CA ALA A 161 -9.73 -19.50 -29.18
C ALA A 161 -8.91 -18.66 -28.18
N GLY A 162 -9.00 -17.34 -28.33
CA GLY A 162 -8.24 -16.42 -27.49
C GLY A 162 -8.54 -14.98 -27.84
N VAL A 163 -8.05 -14.08 -26.99
CA VAL A 163 -8.28 -12.65 -27.13
C VAL A 163 -6.94 -11.93 -27.06
N GLU A 164 -6.74 -10.98 -27.97
CA GLU A 164 -5.66 -10.01 -27.92
C GLU A 164 -6.25 -8.60 -27.87
N ILE A 165 -5.97 -7.89 -26.78
CA ILE A 165 -6.31 -6.47 -26.64
C ILE A 165 -5.03 -5.65 -26.76
N ARG A 166 -4.95 -4.77 -27.76
CA ARG A 166 -3.91 -3.73 -27.84
C ARG A 166 -4.54 -2.42 -27.44
N TRP A 167 -3.97 -1.81 -26.42
CA TRP A 167 -4.44 -0.53 -25.90
C TRP A 167 -3.30 0.47 -25.81
N SER A 168 -3.56 1.72 -26.17
CA SER A 168 -2.62 2.83 -26.01
C SER A 168 -3.34 4.12 -25.68
N CYS A 169 -2.68 5.03 -24.96
CA CYS A 169 -3.25 6.30 -24.54
C CYS A 169 -2.15 7.36 -24.39
N ALA A 170 -2.44 8.61 -24.76
CA ALA A 170 -1.45 9.70 -24.78
C ALA A 170 -0.78 9.97 -23.41
N ARG A 171 -1.52 9.79 -22.30
CA ARG A 171 -1.05 10.00 -20.92
C ARG A 171 -0.76 8.69 -20.19
N PHE A 172 -0.28 7.66 -20.88
CA PHE A 172 0.02 6.38 -20.27
C PHE A 172 1.34 6.39 -19.49
N ASP A 173 1.26 6.35 -18.16
CA ASP A 173 2.42 6.13 -17.30
C ASP A 173 2.75 4.63 -17.21
N ARG A 174 3.64 4.18 -18.10
CA ARG A 174 4.07 2.77 -18.17
C ARG A 174 4.65 2.26 -16.85
N LYS A 175 5.52 3.04 -16.20
CA LYS A 175 6.24 2.59 -14.99
C LYS A 175 5.25 2.33 -13.87
N ARG A 176 4.35 3.28 -13.64
CA ARG A 176 3.29 3.17 -12.63
C ARG A 176 2.29 2.07 -12.97
N ALA A 177 1.91 1.93 -14.23
CA ALA A 177 0.97 0.90 -14.67
C ALA A 177 1.49 -0.51 -14.42
N LEU A 178 2.74 -0.80 -14.80
CA LEU A 178 3.34 -2.12 -14.59
C LEU A 178 3.59 -2.41 -13.11
N ALA A 179 3.98 -1.40 -12.32
CA ALA A 179 4.13 -1.55 -10.87
C ALA A 179 2.78 -1.86 -10.20
N TRP A 180 1.73 -1.12 -10.56
CA TRP A 180 0.38 -1.38 -10.08
C TRP A 180 -0.13 -2.74 -10.52
N LEU A 181 0.01 -3.10 -11.79
CA LEU A 181 -0.46 -4.38 -12.32
C LEU A 181 0.13 -5.56 -11.55
N ARG A 182 1.44 -5.54 -11.29
CA ARG A 182 2.12 -6.57 -10.48
C ARG A 182 1.57 -6.62 -9.05
N ALA A 183 1.32 -5.47 -8.43
CA ALA A 183 0.73 -5.43 -7.09
C ALA A 183 -0.73 -5.90 -7.07
N ALA A 184 -1.51 -5.57 -8.11
CA ALA A 184 -2.93 -5.86 -8.16
C ALA A 184 -3.24 -7.31 -8.51
N THR A 185 -2.35 -7.98 -9.25
CA THR A 185 -2.54 -9.38 -9.68
C THR A 185 -1.90 -10.40 -8.76
N ARG A 186 -1.21 -9.96 -7.70
CA ARG A 186 -0.43 -10.87 -6.83
C ARG A 186 -1.24 -11.90 -6.04
N PHE A 187 -2.54 -11.71 -5.94
CA PHE A 187 -3.43 -12.58 -5.19
C PHE A 187 -4.30 -13.48 -6.06
N THR A 188 -4.21 -13.35 -7.39
CA THR A 188 -4.96 -14.22 -8.29
C THR A 188 -4.46 -15.66 -8.21
N ASN A 189 -5.34 -16.61 -8.55
CA ASN A 189 -4.99 -18.01 -8.75
C ASN A 189 -4.48 -18.28 -10.18
N ALA A 190 -4.75 -17.37 -11.12
CA ALA A 190 -4.33 -17.49 -12.51
C ALA A 190 -2.86 -17.15 -12.72
N LYS A 191 -2.28 -17.65 -13.82
CA LYS A 191 -0.91 -17.32 -14.23
C LYS A 191 -0.92 -15.99 -14.96
N VAL A 192 -0.54 -14.92 -14.27
CA VAL A 192 -0.35 -13.60 -14.88
C VAL A 192 1.14 -13.38 -15.14
N SER A 193 1.50 -13.11 -16.40
CA SER A 193 2.84 -12.67 -16.79
C SER A 193 2.82 -11.20 -17.21
N VAL A 194 3.80 -10.43 -16.72
CA VAL A 194 3.97 -9.00 -16.99
C VAL A 194 5.38 -8.79 -17.52
N ASP A 195 5.49 -8.38 -18.79
CA ASP A 195 6.77 -8.18 -19.47
C ASP A 195 7.60 -9.49 -19.49
N GLY A 196 6.94 -10.60 -19.86
CA GLY A 196 7.51 -11.95 -19.91
C GLY A 196 7.83 -12.59 -18.55
N ARG A 197 7.62 -11.90 -17.42
CA ARG A 197 7.90 -12.41 -16.08
C ARG A 197 6.61 -12.68 -15.32
N GLN A 198 6.53 -13.81 -14.62
CA GLN A 198 5.39 -14.10 -13.75
C GLN A 198 5.23 -12.99 -12.70
N ALA A 199 4.00 -12.53 -12.50
CA ALA A 199 3.65 -11.59 -11.45
C ALA A 199 4.00 -12.19 -10.08
N PRO A 200 4.47 -11.37 -9.11
CA PRO A 200 4.74 -11.87 -7.76
C PRO A 200 3.47 -12.46 -7.16
N LEU A 201 3.59 -13.50 -6.33
CA LEU A 201 2.45 -14.13 -5.67
C LEU A 201 2.45 -13.83 -4.16
N GLY A 202 1.27 -13.61 -3.60
CA GLY A 202 1.05 -13.50 -2.16
C GLY A 202 1.52 -12.18 -1.53
N PHE A 203 1.80 -12.25 -0.22
CA PHE A 203 2.21 -11.12 0.60
C PHE A 203 3.74 -10.93 0.57
N PRO A 204 4.24 -9.70 0.40
CA PRO A 204 5.67 -9.44 0.42
C PRO A 204 6.20 -9.61 1.85
N GLY A 205 7.11 -10.57 2.04
CA GLY A 205 7.83 -10.72 3.31
C GLY A 205 6.95 -11.11 4.50
N GLY A 206 5.90 -11.91 4.28
CA GLY A 206 5.08 -12.47 5.36
C GLY A 206 5.81 -13.57 6.15
N LEU A 207 5.59 -13.64 7.46
CA LEU A 207 6.06 -14.70 8.34
C LEU A 207 5.36 -16.04 8.04
N TYR A 208 4.05 -15.95 7.81
CA TYR A 208 3.18 -17.09 7.61
C TYR A 208 1.95 -16.65 6.82
N HIS A 209 1.34 -17.56 6.06
CA HIS A 209 0.11 -17.30 5.34
C HIS A 209 -0.77 -18.54 5.28
N ILE A 210 -2.08 -18.32 5.21
CA ILE A 210 -3.10 -19.36 5.03
C ILE A 210 -4.14 -18.88 4.02
N SER A 211 -4.78 -19.84 3.35
CA SER A 211 -6.00 -19.59 2.56
C SER A 211 -7.19 -20.09 3.34
N LEU A 212 -8.28 -19.33 3.32
CA LEU A 212 -9.55 -19.65 3.97
C LEU A 212 -10.67 -19.48 2.96
N ASP A 213 -11.66 -20.36 3.00
CA ASP A 213 -12.89 -20.23 2.20
C ASP A 213 -14.02 -19.54 2.99
N GLU A 214 -13.95 -19.59 4.32
CA GLU A 214 -14.92 -18.99 5.25
C GLU A 214 -14.25 -17.97 6.19
N PRO A 215 -14.95 -16.89 6.59
CA PRO A 215 -16.33 -16.55 6.19
C PRO A 215 -16.42 -16.00 4.77
N LEU A 216 -15.27 -15.66 4.19
CA LEU A 216 -15.11 -15.25 2.80
C LEU A 216 -13.84 -15.89 2.25
N PRO A 217 -13.81 -16.19 0.94
CA PRO A 217 -12.59 -16.61 0.28
C PRO A 217 -11.51 -15.54 0.45
N CYS A 218 -10.49 -15.86 1.23
CA CYS A 218 -9.42 -14.93 1.53
C CYS A 218 -8.08 -15.64 1.74
N ARG A 219 -7.01 -14.87 1.61
CA ARG A 219 -5.69 -15.24 2.10
C ARG A 219 -5.35 -14.35 3.28
N LEU A 220 -4.92 -14.93 4.39
CA LEU A 220 -4.40 -14.20 5.55
C LEU A 220 -2.89 -14.34 5.61
N GLY A 221 -2.19 -13.29 6.03
CA GLY A 221 -0.76 -13.24 6.15
C GLY A 221 -0.31 -12.49 7.40
N LEU A 222 0.62 -13.08 8.16
CA LEU A 222 1.29 -12.38 9.25
C LEU A 222 2.45 -11.55 8.69
N THR A 223 2.45 -10.25 8.98
CA THR A 223 3.45 -9.35 8.43
C THR A 223 4.65 -9.18 9.35
N ASN A 224 5.83 -9.09 8.75
CA ASN A 224 7.06 -8.71 9.46
C ASN A 224 7.10 -7.22 9.86
N ALA A 225 6.21 -6.39 9.29
CA ALA A 225 6.18 -4.96 9.48
C ALA A 225 4.75 -4.41 9.51
N GLY A 226 4.61 -3.14 9.93
CA GLY A 226 3.33 -2.42 9.96
C GLY A 226 2.71 -2.35 11.35
N GLU A 227 1.85 -1.36 11.59
CA GLU A 227 1.22 -1.15 12.90
C GLU A 227 -0.27 -1.49 12.91
N GLU A 228 -0.87 -1.65 11.74
CA GLU A 228 -2.31 -1.88 11.58
C GLU A 228 -2.57 -2.95 10.52
N PRO A 229 -3.70 -3.68 10.63
CA PRO A 229 -4.12 -4.58 9.59
C PRO A 229 -4.38 -3.87 8.27
N VAL A 230 -4.04 -4.58 7.18
CA VAL A 230 -4.22 -4.11 5.81
C VAL A 230 -5.05 -5.14 5.04
N LEU A 231 -6.19 -4.69 4.53
CA LEU A 231 -7.05 -5.49 3.68
C LEU A 231 -6.86 -5.09 2.22
N TRP A 232 -6.54 -6.08 1.40
CA TRP A 232 -6.52 -6.04 -0.06
C TRP A 232 -7.86 -6.58 -0.55
N LEU A 233 -8.72 -5.70 -1.03
CA LEU A 233 -10.07 -6.05 -1.44
C LEU A 233 -10.03 -6.41 -2.93
N LEU A 234 -10.29 -7.68 -3.22
CA LEU A 234 -10.22 -8.25 -4.54
C LEU A 234 -11.59 -8.27 -5.18
N LYS A 235 -11.58 -8.16 -6.51
CA LYS A 235 -12.71 -8.46 -7.37
C LYS A 235 -12.16 -9.28 -8.52
N ASP A 236 -12.68 -10.49 -8.71
CA ASP A 236 -12.24 -11.44 -9.73
C ASP A 236 -10.72 -11.73 -9.64
N GLY A 237 -10.19 -11.87 -8.41
CA GLY A 237 -8.78 -12.15 -8.13
C GLY A 237 -7.83 -10.96 -8.28
N VAL A 238 -8.32 -9.78 -8.65
CA VAL A 238 -7.50 -8.56 -8.84
C VAL A 238 -7.84 -7.52 -7.77
N VAL A 239 -6.82 -6.92 -7.15
CA VAL A 239 -7.00 -5.83 -6.18
C VAL A 239 -7.75 -4.67 -6.83
N ALA A 240 -8.91 -4.35 -6.25
CA ALA A 240 -9.73 -3.20 -6.64
C ALA A 240 -9.65 -2.07 -5.61
N ALA A 241 -9.47 -2.41 -4.32
CA ALA A 241 -9.34 -1.44 -3.25
C ALA A 241 -8.41 -1.92 -2.13
N ARG A 242 -8.03 -0.98 -1.26
CA ARG A 242 -7.30 -1.23 -0.02
C ARG A 242 -7.98 -0.53 1.15
N ALA A 243 -7.96 -1.17 2.31
CA ALA A 243 -8.41 -0.63 3.58
C ALA A 243 -7.35 -0.88 4.67
N GLY A 244 -7.13 0.11 5.53
CA GLY A 244 -6.43 -0.09 6.81
C GLY A 244 -7.48 -0.20 7.92
N VAL A 245 -7.25 -1.06 8.91
CA VAL A 245 -8.21 -1.26 10.02
C VAL A 245 -7.51 -0.93 11.33
N PRO A 246 -7.63 0.32 11.83
CA PRO A 246 -6.93 0.72 13.04
C PRO A 246 -7.48 -0.03 14.27
N GLY A 247 -6.63 -0.15 15.29
CA GLY A 247 -7.03 -0.70 16.59
C GLY A 247 -6.90 -2.21 16.74
N TYR A 248 -6.59 -2.94 15.67
CA TYR A 248 -6.38 -4.40 15.69
C TYR A 248 -4.90 -4.78 15.51
N PRO A 249 -4.51 -6.01 15.87
CA PRO A 249 -3.16 -6.51 15.63
C PRO A 249 -2.80 -6.48 14.13
N PRO A 250 -1.56 -6.10 13.77
CA PRO A 250 -1.11 -6.12 12.38
C PRO A 250 -1.24 -7.50 11.71
N PHE A 251 -1.98 -7.56 10.59
CA PHE A 251 -2.00 -8.66 9.63
C PHE A 251 -2.32 -8.13 8.23
N GLU A 252 -2.05 -8.92 7.19
CA GLU A 252 -2.53 -8.66 5.84
C GLU A 252 -3.61 -9.67 5.47
N ALA A 253 -4.67 -9.21 4.81
CA ALA A 253 -5.71 -10.08 4.27
C ALA A 253 -5.99 -9.71 2.82
N ALA A 254 -6.04 -10.69 1.93
CA ALA A 254 -6.52 -10.52 0.57
C ALA A 254 -7.88 -11.18 0.47
N VAL A 255 -8.95 -10.39 0.36
CA VAL A 255 -10.33 -10.84 0.51
C VAL A 255 -11.05 -10.73 -0.82
N GLU A 256 -11.56 -11.84 -1.35
CA GLU A 256 -12.40 -11.86 -2.53
C GLU A 256 -13.82 -11.43 -2.19
N LEU A 257 -14.34 -10.47 -2.95
CA LEU A 257 -15.69 -9.91 -2.75
C LEU A 257 -16.57 -10.07 -3.99
N ALA A 258 -16.08 -10.70 -5.06
CA ALA A 258 -16.92 -11.12 -6.18
C ALA A 258 -18.08 -12.00 -5.68
N GLY A 259 -19.29 -11.71 -6.16
CA GLY A 259 -20.53 -12.36 -5.72
C GLY A 259 -21.19 -11.72 -4.50
N LEU A 260 -20.45 -10.99 -3.65
CA LEU A 260 -21.03 -10.20 -2.56
C LEU A 260 -21.41 -8.79 -2.97
N VAL A 261 -20.62 -8.19 -3.85
CA VAL A 261 -20.88 -6.83 -4.35
C VAL A 261 -21.34 -6.87 -5.81
N PRO A 262 -22.17 -5.89 -6.24
CA PRO A 262 -22.50 -5.74 -7.65
C PRO A 262 -21.25 -5.60 -8.53
N ARG A 263 -21.34 -6.00 -9.80
CA ARG A 263 -20.23 -5.86 -10.75
C ARG A 263 -19.76 -4.40 -10.87
N GLY A 264 -20.66 -3.42 -10.83
CA GLY A 264 -20.29 -1.99 -10.84
C GLY A 264 -19.80 -1.41 -9.51
N ALA A 265 -19.54 -2.21 -8.48
CA ALA A 265 -19.25 -1.71 -7.13
C ALA A 265 -17.99 -0.83 -7.07
N SER A 266 -18.12 0.30 -6.39
CA SER A 266 -17.01 1.23 -6.18
C SER A 266 -16.03 0.72 -5.11
N SER A 267 -14.86 1.38 -5.00
CA SER A 267 -13.94 1.14 -3.88
C SER A 267 -14.60 1.35 -2.51
N ALA A 268 -15.58 2.26 -2.39
CA ALA A 268 -16.27 2.51 -1.14
C ALA A 268 -17.23 1.36 -0.79
N ASP A 269 -17.89 0.79 -1.79
CA ASP A 269 -18.81 -0.33 -1.62
C ASP A 269 -18.07 -1.60 -1.20
N LEU A 270 -16.91 -1.87 -1.79
CA LEU A 270 -16.03 -2.98 -1.35
C LEU A 270 -15.63 -2.84 0.12
N ARG A 271 -15.25 -1.63 0.55
CA ARG A 271 -14.91 -1.37 1.97
C ARG A 271 -16.12 -1.56 2.88
N ARG A 272 -17.30 -1.17 2.44
CA ARG A 272 -18.54 -1.35 3.20
C ARG A 272 -18.91 -2.83 3.32
N ALA A 273 -18.72 -3.59 2.24
CA ALA A 273 -19.05 -5.01 2.15
C ALA A 273 -18.17 -5.90 3.01
N VAL A 274 -16.89 -5.55 3.21
CA VAL A 274 -15.99 -6.33 4.08
C VAL A 274 -16.21 -6.07 5.58
N THR A 275 -16.77 -4.91 5.95
CA THR A 275 -16.92 -4.48 7.36
C THR A 275 -17.59 -5.51 8.28
N PRO A 276 -18.70 -6.18 7.89
CA PRO A 276 -19.35 -7.18 8.75
C PRO A 276 -18.46 -8.38 9.09
N PHE A 277 -17.47 -8.69 8.25
CA PHE A 277 -16.59 -9.85 8.39
C PHE A 277 -15.30 -9.53 9.16
N LEU A 278 -15.05 -8.26 9.49
CA LEU A 278 -13.81 -7.85 10.17
C LEU A 278 -13.57 -8.56 11.50
N PRO A 279 -14.56 -8.71 12.41
CA PRO A 279 -14.32 -9.39 13.68
C PRO A 279 -13.85 -10.83 13.48
N GLU A 280 -14.44 -11.55 12.52
CA GLU A 280 -14.07 -12.93 12.23
C GLU A 280 -12.72 -13.03 11.52
N LEU A 281 -12.41 -12.15 10.56
CA LEU A 281 -11.08 -12.09 9.94
C LEU A 281 -9.98 -11.81 10.97
N VAL A 282 -10.26 -10.93 11.94
CA VAL A 282 -9.37 -10.65 13.07
C VAL A 282 -9.22 -11.90 13.94
N ASP A 283 -10.32 -12.58 14.31
CA ASP A 283 -10.25 -13.82 15.10
C ASP A 283 -9.40 -14.89 14.39
N ARG A 284 -9.61 -15.09 13.08
CA ARG A 284 -8.81 -16.03 12.27
C ARG A 284 -7.35 -15.64 12.19
N ALA A 285 -7.04 -14.34 12.11
CA ALA A 285 -5.67 -13.86 12.14
C ALA A 285 -5.00 -14.12 13.50
N VAL A 286 -5.73 -13.92 14.62
CA VAL A 286 -5.22 -14.21 15.96
C VAL A 286 -5.06 -15.71 16.19
N TRP A 287 -6.03 -16.53 15.77
CA TRP A 287 -5.90 -17.99 15.75
C TRP A 287 -4.65 -18.42 15.00
N MET A 288 -4.40 -17.87 13.81
CA MET A 288 -3.18 -18.15 13.05
C MET A 288 -1.91 -17.74 13.82
N MET A 289 -1.91 -16.62 14.55
CA MET A 289 -0.77 -16.24 15.41
C MET A 289 -0.54 -17.26 16.53
N VAL A 290 -1.60 -17.77 17.15
CA VAL A 290 -1.54 -18.81 18.20
C VAL A 290 -0.96 -20.11 17.63
N GLU A 291 -1.41 -20.56 16.46
CA GLU A 291 -0.86 -21.75 15.79
C GLU A 291 0.64 -21.60 15.46
N VAL A 292 1.04 -20.41 14.99
CA VAL A 292 2.45 -20.13 14.69
C VAL A 292 3.29 -20.02 15.96
N ALA A 293 2.71 -19.65 17.10
CA ALA A 293 3.41 -19.53 18.37
C ALA A 293 4.09 -20.84 18.80
N GLY A 294 3.50 -21.99 18.48
CA GLY A 294 4.10 -23.31 18.73
C GLY A 294 5.46 -23.52 18.03
N ARG A 295 5.76 -22.75 16.98
CA ARG A 295 7.03 -22.81 16.24
C ARG A 295 8.07 -21.80 16.72
N MET A 296 7.73 -20.93 17.68
CA MET A 296 8.59 -19.87 18.18
C MET A 296 10.00 -20.32 18.60
N PRO A 297 10.19 -21.47 19.29
CA PRO A 297 11.53 -21.94 19.67
C PRO A 297 12.49 -22.07 18.48
N HIS A 298 11.97 -22.37 17.29
CA HIS A 298 12.76 -22.55 16.06
C HIS A 298 12.82 -21.29 15.17
N MET A 299 12.10 -20.22 15.52
CA MET A 299 12.12 -18.97 14.77
C MET A 299 13.38 -18.15 15.08
N ALA A 300 13.88 -17.39 14.12
CA ALA A 300 14.88 -16.35 14.37
C ALA A 300 14.35 -15.29 15.36
N GLU A 301 15.25 -14.61 16.06
CA GLU A 301 14.92 -13.71 17.16
C GLU A 301 13.98 -12.57 16.75
N ALA A 302 14.24 -11.88 15.64
CA ALA A 302 13.41 -10.74 15.20
C ALA A 302 11.96 -11.16 14.85
N PRO A 303 11.70 -12.19 14.01
CA PRO A 303 10.38 -12.79 13.82
C PRO A 303 9.67 -13.20 15.11
N ARG A 304 10.42 -13.79 16.06
CA ARG A 304 9.89 -14.28 17.34
C ARG A 304 9.46 -13.13 18.24
N HIS A 305 10.30 -12.10 18.35
CA HIS A 305 9.99 -10.87 19.07
C HIS A 305 8.76 -10.18 18.47
N ARG A 306 8.71 -10.09 17.14
CA ARG A 306 7.57 -9.52 16.43
C ARG A 306 6.27 -10.28 16.73
N LEU A 307 6.27 -11.61 16.62
CA LEU A 307 5.09 -12.42 16.93
C LEU A 307 4.66 -12.27 18.39
N THR A 308 5.61 -12.16 19.32
CA THR A 308 5.33 -11.88 20.74
C THR A 308 4.55 -10.57 20.90
N ILE A 309 5.01 -9.48 20.28
CA ILE A 309 4.31 -8.19 20.32
C ILE A 309 2.91 -8.30 19.72
N LEU A 310 2.76 -8.98 18.57
CA LEU A 310 1.45 -9.15 17.91
C LEU A 310 0.46 -9.89 18.82
N LEU A 311 0.89 -10.98 19.45
CA LEU A 311 0.08 -11.76 20.38
C LEU A 311 -0.31 -10.95 21.62
N LEU A 312 0.62 -10.24 22.26
CA LEU A 312 0.30 -9.39 23.41
C LEU A 312 -0.68 -8.26 23.05
N ARG A 313 -0.53 -7.64 21.88
CA ARG A 313 -1.49 -6.63 21.39
C ARG A 313 -2.86 -7.26 21.10
N ALA A 314 -2.91 -8.51 20.64
CA ALA A 314 -4.16 -9.24 20.43
C ALA A 314 -4.86 -9.53 21.76
N ALA A 315 -4.14 -10.04 22.76
CA ALA A 315 -4.67 -10.29 24.10
C ALA A 315 -5.33 -9.03 24.70
N ARG A 316 -4.73 -7.85 24.50
CA ARG A 316 -5.27 -6.58 25.01
C ARG A 316 -6.63 -6.22 24.40
N ARG A 317 -6.91 -6.67 23.18
CA ARG A 317 -8.13 -6.32 22.44
C ARG A 317 -9.26 -7.34 22.60
N ALA A 318 -9.05 -8.38 23.42
CA ALA A 318 -9.97 -9.45 23.80
C ALA A 318 -10.21 -10.66 22.86
N PRO A 319 -9.86 -10.71 21.55
CA PRO A 319 -10.03 -11.96 20.80
C PRO A 319 -9.07 -13.02 21.35
N ARG A 320 -9.62 -14.15 21.82
CA ARG A 320 -8.88 -15.31 22.32
C ARG A 320 -7.88 -14.99 23.45
N ASP A 321 -8.21 -14.01 24.30
CA ASP A 321 -7.36 -13.55 25.40
C ASP A 321 -6.81 -14.71 26.24
N ARG A 322 -7.65 -15.65 26.66
CA ARG A 322 -7.27 -16.83 27.46
C ARG A 322 -6.30 -17.75 26.73
N GLU A 323 -6.49 -17.97 25.43
CA GLU A 323 -5.57 -18.82 24.65
C GLU A 323 -4.21 -18.14 24.55
N VAL A 324 -4.20 -16.85 24.21
CA VAL A 324 -2.96 -16.08 24.07
C VAL A 324 -2.22 -15.93 25.40
N CYS A 325 -2.93 -15.65 26.49
CA CYS A 325 -2.34 -15.46 27.81
C CYS A 325 -1.66 -16.72 28.37
N ARG A 326 -2.01 -17.91 27.87
CA ARG A 326 -1.41 -19.20 28.22
C ARG A 326 -0.20 -19.57 27.38
N LEU A 327 0.07 -18.86 26.29
CA LEU A 327 1.21 -19.16 25.43
C LEU A 327 2.52 -18.81 26.15
N PRO A 328 3.56 -19.67 26.09
CA PRO A 328 4.86 -19.39 26.68
C PRO A 328 5.63 -18.41 25.79
N LEU A 329 5.37 -17.10 25.94
CA LEU A 329 5.86 -16.06 25.04
C LEU A 329 7.17 -15.42 25.51
N ILE A 330 7.30 -15.14 26.80
CA ILE A 330 8.32 -14.22 27.32
C ILE A 330 9.54 -15.01 27.82
N PRO A 331 10.73 -14.81 27.23
CA PRO A 331 11.93 -15.50 27.71
C PRO A 331 12.36 -15.03 29.11
N THR A 332 13.05 -15.91 29.83
CA THR A 332 13.65 -15.59 31.14
C THR A 332 15.17 -15.45 31.03
N ALA A 333 15.78 -14.81 32.03
CA ALA A 333 17.22 -14.58 32.06
C ALA A 333 18.04 -15.83 32.42
N ALA A 334 17.39 -16.93 32.84
CA ALA A 334 18.03 -18.23 33.04
C ALA A 334 18.62 -18.82 31.76
N GLY A 335 18.28 -18.26 30.60
CA GLY A 335 18.66 -18.80 29.31
C GLY A 335 17.88 -20.08 28.97
N GLY A 336 18.16 -20.63 27.79
CA GLY A 336 17.48 -21.82 27.28
C GLY A 336 16.11 -21.56 26.64
N GLU A 337 15.30 -22.61 26.50
CA GLU A 337 13.99 -22.58 25.84
C GLU A 337 12.84 -22.15 26.76
N ARG A 338 13.12 -21.97 28.07
CA ARG A 338 12.08 -21.62 29.04
C ARG A 338 11.50 -20.23 28.73
N ARG A 339 10.18 -20.19 28.62
CA ARG A 339 9.39 -18.98 28.42
C ARG A 339 8.22 -19.01 29.37
N LEU A 340 7.86 -17.84 29.87
CA LEU A 340 6.70 -17.65 30.73
C LEU A 340 5.51 -17.15 29.91
N SER A 341 4.34 -17.64 30.26
CA SER A 341 3.06 -17.12 29.79
C SER A 341 2.64 -15.86 30.54
N VAL A 342 1.66 -15.14 30.02
CA VAL A 342 1.11 -13.94 30.67
C VAL A 342 0.45 -14.33 32.00
N GLU A 343 -0.26 -15.47 32.05
CA GLU A 343 -0.84 -16.01 33.28
C GLU A 343 0.24 -16.33 34.32
N GLU A 344 1.33 -17.00 33.92
CA GLU A 344 2.45 -17.31 34.83
C GLU A 344 3.14 -16.06 35.37
N ILE A 345 3.28 -15.02 34.53
CA ILE A 345 3.82 -13.71 34.94
C ILE A 345 2.91 -13.06 35.98
N GLY A 346 1.59 -13.08 35.77
CA GLY A 346 0.62 -12.59 36.75
C GLY A 346 0.76 -13.31 38.09
N SER A 347 0.72 -14.65 38.08
CA SER A 347 0.87 -15.46 39.30
C SER A 347 2.23 -15.26 39.99
N LEU A 348 3.31 -15.08 39.22
CA LEU A 348 4.64 -14.82 39.76
C LEU A 348 4.70 -13.44 40.44
N ALA A 349 4.07 -12.43 39.85
CA ALA A 349 4.01 -11.09 40.40
C ALA A 349 3.16 -11.03 41.66
N GLU A 350 2.01 -11.72 41.71
CA GLU A 350 1.17 -11.80 42.92
C GLU A 350 1.96 -12.34 44.11
N ARG A 351 2.75 -13.40 43.90
CA ARG A 351 3.66 -13.95 44.93
C ARG A 351 4.76 -12.99 45.37
N ARG A 352 5.04 -11.94 44.60
CA ARG A 352 6.13 -10.96 44.80
C ARG A 352 5.64 -9.54 45.05
N GLY A 353 4.37 -9.37 45.42
CA GLY A 353 3.81 -8.05 45.73
C GLY A 353 3.65 -7.13 44.51
N GLY A 354 3.45 -7.70 43.31
CA GLY A 354 3.13 -6.97 42.09
C GLY A 354 4.33 -6.39 41.32
N ILE A 355 5.55 -6.74 41.71
CA ILE A 355 6.79 -6.23 41.09
C ILE A 355 7.64 -7.39 40.57
N LEU A 356 8.05 -7.33 39.30
CA LEU A 356 8.96 -8.31 38.69
C LEU A 356 10.21 -7.66 38.09
N PRO A 357 11.36 -8.36 38.16
CA PRO A 357 12.56 -7.90 37.48
C PRO A 357 12.47 -8.14 35.96
N ALA A 358 12.90 -7.16 35.17
CA ALA A 358 13.00 -7.28 33.72
C ALA A 358 14.33 -6.68 33.21
N VAL A 359 14.88 -7.29 32.16
CA VAL A 359 16.11 -6.87 31.48
C VAL A 359 15.82 -6.68 30.00
N ASP A 360 16.34 -5.61 29.43
CA ASP A 360 16.26 -5.36 27.99
C ASP A 360 17.01 -6.46 27.20
N PRO A 361 16.45 -7.04 26.13
CA PRO A 361 17.11 -8.07 25.33
C PRO A 361 18.49 -7.66 24.81
N GLU A 362 18.74 -6.37 24.58
CA GLU A 362 20.04 -5.85 24.13
C GLU A 362 21.04 -5.66 25.27
N ALA A 363 20.59 -5.76 26.53
CA ALA A 363 21.49 -5.76 27.67
C ALA A 363 22.18 -7.11 27.81
N ALA A 364 23.51 -7.10 27.93
CA ALA A 364 24.27 -8.30 28.26
C ALA A 364 23.71 -8.90 29.56
N ILE A 365 23.08 -10.06 29.45
CA ILE A 365 22.58 -10.83 30.58
C ILE A 365 23.81 -11.29 31.36
N ASP A 366 23.85 -10.92 32.64
CA ASP A 366 24.95 -11.20 33.55
C ASP A 366 24.54 -12.44 34.37
N ASP A 367 25.38 -13.48 34.42
CA ASP A 367 25.11 -14.72 35.17
C ASP A 367 24.89 -14.47 36.68
N SER A 368 25.17 -13.25 37.17
CA SER A 368 24.99 -12.84 38.56
C SER A 368 23.60 -12.29 38.93
N LEU A 369 22.56 -12.59 38.15
CA LEU A 369 21.18 -12.26 38.52
C LEU A 369 20.74 -13.12 39.71
N ALA A 370 20.09 -12.51 40.72
CA ALA A 370 19.63 -13.19 41.93
C ALA A 370 18.66 -14.33 41.65
N GLU A 371 17.78 -14.14 40.67
CA GLU A 371 16.72 -15.09 40.36
C GLU A 371 16.48 -15.11 38.85
N PRO A 372 17.37 -15.75 38.07
CA PRO A 372 17.36 -15.68 36.62
C PRO A 372 16.11 -16.34 36.01
N ASP A 373 15.54 -17.36 36.67
CA ASP A 373 14.30 -18.04 36.27
C ASP A 373 13.05 -17.16 36.34
N SER A 374 13.08 -16.09 37.15
CA SER A 374 11.97 -15.15 37.36
C SER A 374 12.23 -13.76 36.79
N THR A 375 13.43 -13.54 36.24
CA THR A 375 13.80 -12.27 35.59
C THR A 375 13.42 -12.35 34.12
N LEU A 376 12.53 -11.47 33.68
CA LEU A 376 12.06 -11.46 32.29
C LEU A 376 13.10 -10.81 31.38
N VAL A 377 13.22 -11.33 30.16
CA VAL A 377 13.98 -10.69 29.08
C VAL A 377 12.95 -10.07 28.13
N ALA A 378 12.71 -8.78 28.28
CA ALA A 378 11.61 -8.07 27.64
C ALA A 378 12.00 -6.61 27.34
N SER A 379 11.66 -6.14 26.14
CA SER A 379 11.83 -4.73 25.78
C SER A 379 10.86 -3.85 26.54
N ALA A 380 11.11 -2.54 26.60
CA ALA A 380 10.19 -1.57 27.21
C ALA A 380 8.77 -1.65 26.65
N GLU A 381 8.61 -1.88 25.33
CA GLU A 381 7.30 -2.08 24.70
C GLU A 381 6.60 -3.35 25.22
N THR A 382 7.35 -4.45 25.33
CA THR A 382 6.82 -5.73 25.84
C THR A 382 6.41 -5.60 27.31
N CYS A 383 7.24 -4.95 28.13
CA CYS A 383 6.89 -4.62 29.52
C CYS A 383 5.63 -3.75 29.60
N GLY A 384 5.49 -2.72 28.76
CA GLY A 384 4.29 -1.88 28.73
C GLY A 384 3.02 -2.69 28.44
N LEU A 385 3.05 -3.56 27.43
CA LEU A 385 1.93 -4.44 27.10
C LEU A 385 1.61 -5.43 28.23
N LEU A 386 2.64 -6.02 28.85
CA LEU A 386 2.45 -6.94 29.98
C LEU A 386 1.86 -6.21 31.20
N SER A 387 2.31 -4.98 31.50
CA SER A 387 1.76 -4.18 32.59
C SER A 387 0.28 -3.87 32.39
N GLU A 388 -0.14 -3.57 31.15
CA GLU A 388 -1.55 -3.36 30.82
C GLU A 388 -2.39 -4.64 31.01
N LEU A 389 -1.84 -5.81 30.66
CA LEU A 389 -2.54 -7.10 30.74
C LEU A 389 -2.60 -7.68 32.16
N THR A 390 -1.60 -7.41 33.00
CA THR A 390 -1.40 -8.11 34.28
C THR A 390 -1.34 -7.20 35.50
N THR A 391 -1.36 -5.87 35.32
CA THR A 391 -1.11 -4.84 36.36
C THR A 391 0.29 -4.88 37.01
N VAL A 392 1.19 -5.72 36.50
CA VAL A 392 2.54 -5.91 37.03
C VAL A 392 3.42 -4.71 36.75
N ARG A 393 4.23 -4.32 37.74
CA ARG A 393 5.27 -3.30 37.57
C ARG A 393 6.62 -3.97 37.34
N PHE A 394 7.36 -3.47 36.36
CA PHE A 394 8.70 -3.97 36.05
C PHE A 394 9.78 -3.08 36.65
N GLN A 395 10.81 -3.70 37.22
CA GLN A 395 11.99 -3.01 37.75
C GLN A 395 13.27 -3.64 37.19
N MET A 396 14.35 -2.87 37.20
CA MET A 396 15.66 -3.41 36.90
C MET A 396 16.07 -4.42 37.98
N PRO A 397 16.55 -5.62 37.62
CA PRO A 397 16.98 -6.60 38.61
C PRO A 397 18.10 -6.07 39.51
N VAL A 398 18.04 -6.47 40.78
CA VAL A 398 19.12 -6.27 41.74
C VAL A 398 20.21 -7.30 41.46
N PRO A 399 21.46 -6.90 41.17
CA PRO A 399 22.55 -7.85 40.99
C PRO A 399 22.90 -8.54 42.32
N LEU A 400 23.20 -9.86 42.30
CA LEU A 400 23.74 -10.56 43.47
C LEU A 400 25.03 -9.91 43.92
N GLU A 401 25.07 -9.46 45.17
CA GLU A 401 26.28 -8.94 45.79
C GLU A 401 27.33 -10.05 45.93
N HIS A 402 28.21 -10.18 44.93
CA HIS A 402 29.50 -10.84 45.10
C HIS A 402 30.48 -9.79 45.65
N GLY A 403 31.42 -10.23 46.49
CA GLY A 403 32.24 -9.39 47.37
C GLY A 403 32.85 -8.12 46.74
N LEU A 404 33.26 -7.17 47.59
CA LEU A 404 33.71 -5.81 47.24
C LEU A 404 34.64 -5.69 46.00
N GLY A 405 35.50 -6.67 45.74
CA GLY A 405 36.37 -6.70 44.55
C GLY A 405 35.60 -6.85 43.22
N ASP A 406 34.54 -7.66 43.22
CA ASP A 406 33.73 -7.91 42.04
C ASP A 406 32.77 -6.73 41.75
N ARG A 407 32.39 -5.93 42.76
CA ARG A 407 31.70 -4.64 42.56
C ARG A 407 32.55 -3.64 41.78
N ILE A 408 33.86 -3.60 42.01
CA ILE A 408 34.76 -2.68 41.32
C ILE A 408 34.98 -3.14 39.88
N VAL A 409 35.23 -4.44 39.68
CA VAL A 409 35.38 -5.03 38.33
C VAL A 409 34.07 -4.99 37.55
N ARG A 410 32.89 -5.18 38.18
CA ARG A 410 31.57 -5.04 37.55
C ARG A 410 31.16 -3.60 37.31
N ARG A 411 31.49 -2.65 38.20
CA ARG A 411 31.36 -1.21 37.88
C ARG A 411 32.29 -0.86 36.74
N PHE A 412 33.51 -1.39 36.68
CA PHE A 412 34.42 -1.18 35.55
C PHE A 412 33.97 -1.89 34.28
N ARG A 413 33.38 -3.10 34.32
CA ARG A 413 32.89 -3.84 33.15
C ARG A 413 31.53 -3.35 32.68
N ARG A 414 30.62 -2.95 33.56
CA ARG A 414 29.37 -2.26 33.18
C ARG A 414 29.66 -0.83 32.77
N ALA A 415 30.58 -0.12 33.41
CA ALA A 415 31.06 1.16 32.90
C ALA A 415 31.87 0.96 31.62
N ALA A 416 32.59 -0.12 31.38
CA ALA A 416 33.34 -0.37 30.15
C ALA A 416 32.51 -1.04 29.05
N ALA A 417 31.37 -1.67 29.34
CA ALA A 417 30.44 -2.21 28.36
C ALA A 417 29.31 -1.22 28.06
N ALA A 418 28.86 -0.44 29.06
CA ALA A 418 28.06 0.76 28.85
C ALA A 418 28.93 1.90 28.33
N ALA A 419 30.25 1.95 28.58
CA ALA A 419 31.21 2.78 27.87
C ALA A 419 31.82 2.11 26.66
N ALA A 420 31.67 0.82 26.35
CA ALA A 420 32.00 0.31 25.00
C ALA A 420 30.78 0.43 24.09
N ARG A 421 29.56 0.42 24.64
CA ARG A 421 28.32 0.75 23.93
C ARG A 421 28.08 2.26 23.86
N ARG A 422 28.38 3.01 24.94
CA ARG A 422 28.64 4.45 24.82
C ARG A 422 29.84 4.65 23.93
N LEU A 423 31.09 4.26 24.16
CA LEU A 423 32.21 4.54 23.21
C LEU A 423 32.02 4.01 21.77
N ARG A 424 31.27 2.93 21.47
CA ARG A 424 30.87 2.62 20.07
C ARG A 424 29.79 3.56 19.52
N GLY A 425 29.05 4.25 20.38
CA GLY A 425 28.13 5.36 20.05
C GLY A 425 28.53 6.76 20.55
N PHE A 426 29.71 6.95 21.15
CA PHE A 426 30.14 8.10 21.98
C PHE A 426 31.64 8.39 21.78
N LEU A 427 32.38 7.55 21.04
CA LEU A 427 33.33 8.10 20.09
C LEU A 427 32.47 8.92 19.15
N GLY A 428 32.31 10.21 19.48
CA GLY A 428 31.49 11.15 18.77
C GLY A 428 31.79 10.96 17.30
N SER A 429 30.78 10.49 16.57
CA SER A 429 30.84 10.42 15.12
C SER A 429 31.25 11.82 14.68
N THR A 430 32.50 11.97 14.26
CA THR A 430 33.09 13.28 14.02
C THR A 430 32.20 13.97 13.00
N PRO A 431 31.65 15.16 13.33
CA PRO A 431 30.88 15.92 12.36
C PRO A 431 31.74 16.06 11.12
N VAL A 432 31.19 15.65 9.98
CA VAL A 432 31.92 15.74 8.72
C VAL A 432 31.97 17.20 8.33
N PRO A 433 33.15 17.82 8.18
CA PRO A 433 33.26 19.19 7.71
C PRO A 433 32.51 19.36 6.38
N VAL A 434 31.85 20.50 6.18
CA VAL A 434 31.06 20.75 4.94
C VAL A 434 31.93 20.64 3.68
N SER A 435 33.24 20.89 3.80
CA SER A 435 34.24 20.69 2.75
C SER A 435 34.41 19.23 2.31
N GLU A 436 34.17 18.27 3.21
CA GLU A 436 34.31 16.82 2.98
C GLU A 436 33.00 16.14 2.57
N LEU A 437 31.89 16.89 2.59
CA LEU A 437 30.60 16.42 2.09
C LEU A 437 30.57 16.43 0.56
N ARG A 438 30.05 15.35 -0.02
CA ARG A 438 29.74 15.23 -1.45
C ARG A 438 28.64 16.24 -1.80
N THR A 439 28.55 16.63 -3.08
CA THR A 439 27.53 17.60 -3.55
C THR A 439 26.10 17.23 -3.13
N ARG A 440 25.74 15.96 -3.27
CA ARG A 440 24.42 15.45 -2.84
C ARG A 440 24.18 15.54 -1.33
N GLU A 441 25.21 15.30 -0.52
CA GLU A 441 25.11 15.38 0.94
C GLU A 441 25.01 16.83 1.41
N ARG A 442 25.69 17.76 0.72
CA ARG A 442 25.54 19.21 0.97
C ARG A 442 24.11 19.68 0.68
N LYS A 443 23.53 19.24 -0.44
CA LYS A 443 22.12 19.53 -0.80
C LYS A 443 21.18 18.95 0.26
N LEU A 444 21.39 17.70 0.65
CA LEU A 444 20.60 17.06 1.71
C LEU A 444 20.70 17.83 3.03
N LEU A 445 21.92 18.16 3.47
CA LEU A 445 22.14 18.88 4.73
C LEU A 445 21.49 20.26 4.72
N ALA A 446 21.60 21.00 3.62
CA ALA A 446 20.92 22.29 3.47
C ALA A 446 19.40 22.15 3.54
N ALA A 447 18.84 21.12 2.89
CA ALA A 447 17.41 20.88 2.86
C ALA A 447 16.86 20.42 4.24
N LEU A 448 17.63 19.63 4.98
CA LEU A 448 17.31 19.23 6.36
C LEU A 448 17.37 20.42 7.32
N ARG A 449 18.39 21.29 7.22
CA ARG A 449 18.49 22.51 8.02
C ARG A 449 17.37 23.51 7.74
N ALA A 450 16.89 23.58 6.49
CA ALA A 450 15.74 24.40 6.14
C ALA A 450 14.41 23.82 6.66
N ALA A 451 14.36 22.52 6.93
CA ALA A 451 13.19 21.81 7.44
C ALA A 451 13.13 21.76 8.98
N ASP A 452 14.27 21.84 9.66
CA ASP A 452 14.38 21.82 11.11
C ASP A 452 14.46 23.24 11.70
N PRO A 453 13.49 23.67 12.53
CA PRO A 453 13.49 25.00 13.14
C PRO A 453 14.70 25.28 14.03
N SER A 454 15.36 24.24 14.56
CA SER A 454 16.54 24.40 15.41
C SER A 454 17.79 24.82 14.62
N GLY A 455 17.84 24.55 13.31
CA GLY A 455 18.98 24.84 12.43
C GLY A 455 20.23 23.98 12.69
N GLU A 456 20.26 23.21 13.77
CA GLU A 456 21.42 22.45 14.21
C GLU A 456 21.35 20.99 13.72
N VAL A 457 21.41 20.80 12.41
CA VAL A 457 21.56 19.47 11.81
C VAL A 457 23.01 19.28 11.35
N GLU A 458 23.60 18.13 11.69
CA GLU A 458 24.96 17.75 11.29
C GLU A 458 24.98 16.35 10.68
N LEU A 459 25.81 16.15 9.64
CA LEU A 459 26.14 14.83 9.13
C LEU A 459 27.40 14.32 9.81
N CYS A 460 27.41 13.05 10.19
CA CYS A 460 28.54 12.41 10.83
C CYS A 460 28.92 11.09 10.13
N HIS A 461 30.12 10.57 10.37
CA HIS A 461 30.49 9.24 9.90
C HIS A 461 29.73 8.13 10.62
N GLY A 462 29.41 7.04 9.91
CA GLY A 462 28.83 5.82 10.46
C GLY A 462 27.50 5.40 9.84
N THR A 463 27.07 4.18 10.17
CA THR A 463 25.87 3.51 9.62
C THR A 463 24.68 3.47 10.58
N GLY A 464 24.81 4.07 11.78
CA GLY A 464 23.80 4.02 12.83
C GLY A 464 22.51 4.79 12.51
N GLY A 465 21.55 4.78 13.44
CA GLY A 465 20.33 5.60 13.36
C GLY A 465 20.57 7.08 13.65
N VAL A 466 19.59 7.92 13.29
CA VAL A 466 19.58 9.36 13.62
C VAL A 466 19.52 9.55 15.13
N ARG A 467 20.26 10.55 15.62
CA ARG A 467 20.35 10.86 17.04
C ARG A 467 20.05 12.31 17.30
N ARG A 468 19.41 12.58 18.43
CA ARG A 468 19.23 13.94 18.94
C ARG A 468 20.23 14.17 20.06
N THR A 469 20.92 15.30 19.99
CA THR A 469 21.88 15.75 20.99
C THR A 469 21.40 17.08 21.57
N SER A 470 22.09 17.58 22.60
CA SER A 470 21.83 18.92 23.11
C SER A 470 22.16 20.04 22.12
N ARG A 471 22.91 19.73 21.05
CA ARG A 471 23.28 20.63 19.94
C ARG A 471 22.54 20.29 18.64
N GLY A 472 21.33 19.73 18.74
CA GLY A 472 20.52 19.36 17.58
C GLY A 472 20.70 17.93 17.06
N ILE A 473 20.41 17.72 15.78
CA ILE A 473 20.22 16.40 15.16
C ILE A 473 21.49 15.95 14.44
N VAL A 474 21.98 14.77 14.79
CA VAL A 474 23.15 14.14 14.17
C VAL A 474 22.71 12.95 13.32
N ILE A 475 23.05 12.99 12.03
CA ILE A 475 22.59 12.03 11.02
C ILE A 475 23.81 11.29 10.43
N PRO A 476 23.89 9.95 10.56
CA PRO A 476 25.01 9.18 10.02
C PRO A 476 24.94 9.09 8.49
N ARG A 477 25.96 9.62 7.79
CA ARG A 477 25.96 9.73 6.31
C ARG A 477 26.06 8.37 5.61
N ASP A 478 26.62 7.37 6.27
CA ASP A 478 26.79 6.01 5.71
C ASP A 478 25.56 5.13 6.00
N ASN A 479 24.53 5.66 6.68
CA ASN A 479 23.26 4.98 6.81
C ASN A 479 22.61 4.81 5.42
N PRO A 480 22.20 3.59 5.03
CA PRO A 480 21.66 3.33 3.69
C PRO A 480 20.40 4.14 3.37
N VAL A 481 19.57 4.46 4.37
CA VAL A 481 18.37 5.31 4.22
C VAL A 481 18.78 6.76 3.95
N VAL A 482 19.80 7.28 4.63
CA VAL A 482 20.33 8.64 4.41
C VAL A 482 20.98 8.74 3.03
N ALA A 483 21.77 7.75 2.63
CA ALA A 483 22.41 7.70 1.33
C ALA A 483 21.39 7.65 0.17
N ALA A 484 20.34 6.83 0.29
CA ALA A 484 19.23 6.79 -0.66
C ALA A 484 18.42 8.10 -0.66
N GLY A 485 18.14 8.64 0.52
CA GLY A 485 17.46 9.92 0.70
C GLY A 485 18.21 11.09 0.06
N ALA A 486 19.54 11.12 0.16
CA ALA A 486 20.38 12.14 -0.46
C ALA A 486 20.23 12.16 -1.99
N VAL A 487 20.07 10.99 -2.63
CA VAL A 487 19.81 10.88 -4.07
C VAL A 487 18.45 11.47 -4.41
N CYS A 488 17.39 11.07 -3.68
CA CYS A 488 16.04 11.58 -3.93
C CYS A 488 15.94 13.10 -3.70
N VAL A 489 16.55 13.62 -2.63
CA VAL A 489 16.53 15.05 -2.29
C VAL A 489 17.35 15.89 -3.27
N GLU A 490 18.41 15.31 -3.86
CA GLU A 490 19.16 15.97 -4.92
C GLU A 490 18.34 16.17 -6.20
N GLU A 491 17.51 15.18 -6.56
CA GLU A 491 16.61 15.26 -7.71
C GLU A 491 15.41 16.17 -7.43
N ASP A 492 14.83 16.08 -6.23
CA ASP A 492 13.67 16.88 -5.81
C ASP A 492 13.67 17.15 -4.29
N PRO A 493 13.85 18.41 -3.85
CA PRO A 493 13.82 18.80 -2.44
C PRO A 493 12.53 18.44 -1.69
N SER A 494 11.42 18.16 -2.38
CA SER A 494 10.16 17.74 -1.75
C SER A 494 10.31 16.42 -0.96
N TRP A 495 11.30 15.59 -1.29
CA TRP A 495 11.60 14.32 -0.63
C TRP A 495 12.15 14.43 0.80
N VAL A 496 12.46 15.63 1.27
CA VAL A 496 12.92 15.85 2.66
C VAL A 496 11.87 15.37 3.67
N TYR A 497 10.59 15.58 3.41
CA TYR A 497 9.51 15.13 4.32
C TYR A 497 9.43 13.60 4.45
N PRO A 498 9.32 12.81 3.35
CA PRO A 498 9.41 11.36 3.42
C PRO A 498 10.68 10.84 4.07
N LEU A 499 11.82 11.49 3.82
CA LEU A 499 13.09 11.10 4.41
C LEU A 499 13.09 11.29 5.93
N LEU A 500 12.62 12.43 6.44
CA LEU A 500 12.50 12.67 7.88
C LEU A 500 11.55 11.67 8.58
N LEU A 501 10.47 11.26 7.90
CA LEU A 501 9.61 10.18 8.39
C LEU A 501 10.34 8.83 8.44
N ALA A 502 11.07 8.48 7.37
CA ALA A 502 11.81 7.22 7.29
C ALA A 502 12.96 7.15 8.32
N LEU A 503 13.56 8.30 8.65
CA LEU A 503 14.60 8.41 9.66
C LEU A 503 14.07 8.39 11.11
N GLY A 504 12.74 8.44 11.30
CA GLY A 504 12.12 8.26 12.59
C GLY A 504 12.54 9.30 13.63
N THR A 505 12.66 10.57 13.26
CA THR A 505 13.23 11.63 14.13
C THR A 505 12.40 11.97 15.39
N GLY A 506 11.31 11.25 15.66
CA GLY A 506 10.54 11.31 16.90
C GLY A 506 9.61 12.52 17.06
N GLU A 507 9.76 13.57 16.25
CA GLU A 507 8.90 14.76 16.31
C GLU A 507 7.85 14.80 15.19
N PRO A 508 6.66 15.37 15.49
CA PRO A 508 5.67 15.66 14.46
C PRO A 508 6.27 16.66 13.46
N GLN A 509 6.44 16.20 12.23
CA GLN A 509 6.97 16.99 11.13
C GLN A 509 6.05 18.18 10.82
N SER A 510 6.64 19.32 10.43
CA SER A 510 5.90 20.53 10.08
C SER A 510 4.80 20.25 9.03
N GLN A 511 3.60 20.78 9.27
CA GLN A 511 2.48 20.67 8.32
C GLN A 511 2.83 21.29 6.95
N ASP A 512 3.72 22.29 6.93
CA ASP A 512 4.17 22.93 5.70
C ASP A 512 5.04 22.01 4.84
N LEU A 513 5.93 21.23 5.45
CA LEU A 513 6.73 20.23 4.74
C LEU A 513 5.84 19.14 4.13
N ARG A 514 4.84 18.68 4.89
CA ARG A 514 3.83 17.73 4.40
C ARG A 514 3.02 18.32 3.24
N LYS A 515 2.62 19.59 3.34
CA LYS A 515 1.86 20.29 2.31
C LYS A 515 2.69 20.46 1.04
N ARG A 516 3.94 20.91 1.15
CA ARG A 516 4.88 21.04 0.01
C ARG A 516 5.10 19.71 -0.70
N TRP A 517 5.33 18.62 0.04
CA TRP A 517 5.46 17.30 -0.56
C TRP A 517 4.18 16.84 -1.28
N ARG A 518 3.01 17.05 -0.66
CA ARG A 518 1.72 16.74 -1.30
C ARG A 518 1.50 17.55 -2.57
N THR A 519 1.80 18.84 -2.56
CA THR A 519 1.67 19.71 -3.74
C THR A 519 2.62 19.26 -4.85
N ALA A 520 3.88 18.95 -4.54
CA ALA A 520 4.85 18.44 -5.53
C ALA A 520 4.42 17.09 -6.15
N CYS A 521 3.76 16.23 -5.36
CA CYS A 521 3.23 14.95 -5.83
C CYS A 521 1.95 15.07 -6.67
N LEU A 522 1.16 16.13 -6.46
CA LEU A 522 -0.12 16.35 -7.14
C LEU A 522 0.04 17.20 -8.41
N ASP A 523 0.96 18.17 -8.39
CA ASP A 523 1.25 19.10 -9.49
C ASP A 523 2.73 19.03 -9.86
N PRO A 524 3.18 18.02 -10.63
CA PRO A 524 4.56 17.98 -11.10
C PRO A 524 4.85 19.22 -11.95
N PRO A 525 6.04 19.85 -11.82
CA PRO A 525 6.39 21.01 -12.65
C PRO A 525 6.25 20.66 -14.13
N PRO A 526 5.75 21.59 -14.97
CA PRO A 526 5.68 21.37 -16.41
C PRO A 526 7.07 21.00 -16.92
N GLN A 527 7.18 19.86 -17.62
CA GLN A 527 8.47 19.39 -18.10
C GLN A 527 9.10 20.46 -19.00
N PRO A 528 10.36 20.87 -18.76
CA PRO A 528 11.05 21.82 -19.62
C PRO A 528 11.38 21.12 -20.94
N GLY A 529 10.52 21.30 -21.94
CA GLY A 529 10.76 20.77 -23.29
C GLY A 529 9.52 20.28 -24.04
N ALA A 530 8.62 21.21 -24.37
CA ALA A 530 7.66 21.04 -25.47
C ALA A 530 7.51 22.33 -26.29
N ALA A 531 8.62 23.05 -26.46
CA ALA A 531 8.78 24.04 -27.51
C ALA A 531 9.83 23.49 -28.48
N GLY A 532 9.31 22.90 -29.56
CA GLY A 532 10.01 22.28 -30.67
C GLY A 532 8.97 21.88 -31.70
#